data_AF-A0A7Y2YER4-F1
#
_entry.id   AF-A0A7Y2YER4-F1
#
_cell.length_a   1.000
_cell.length_b   1.000
_cell.length_c   1.000
_cell.angle_alpha   90.00
_cell.angle_beta   90.00
_cell.angle_gamma   90.00
#
_symmetry.space_group_name_H-M   'P 1'
#
loop_
_entity.id
_entity.type
_entity.pdbx_description
1 polymer ?
#
loop_
_entity_poly.entity_id
_entity_poly.type
_entity_poly.pdbx_seq_one_letter_code
_entity_poly.pdbx_strand_id
1 'polypeptide(L)' 'MTLKAGLLGGGSWGTTVASLIARNAPVRIWARCEDTVREINKHHRNSKYLPDARLNPRLKA' A
#
# COMPACT_ATOMS: atom_id res chain seq x y z
N MET A 1 -16.51 14.59 8.70
CA MET A 1 -15.03 14.56 8.78
C MET A 1 -14.51 13.46 7.86
N THR A 2 -13.47 13.71 7.08
CA THR A 2 -12.89 12.68 6.19
C THR A 2 -11.69 12.05 6.88
N LEU A 3 -11.79 10.77 7.27
CA LEU A 3 -10.70 10.03 7.89
C LEU A 3 -9.54 9.86 6.88
N LYS A 4 -8.31 10.17 7.30
CA LYS A 4 -7.08 9.86 6.55
C LYS A 4 -6.22 8.92 7.38
N ALA A 5 -5.69 7.88 6.76
CA ALA A 5 -4.87 6.88 7.43
C ALA A 5 -3.41 6.92 6.96
N GLY A 6 -2.50 6.55 7.85
CA GLY A 6 -1.10 6.29 7.54
C GLY A 6 -0.72 4.92 8.06
N LEU A 7 -0.01 4.13 7.25
CA LEU A 7 0.49 2.81 7.65
C LEU A 7 2.01 2.79 7.58
N LEU A 8 2.65 2.46 8.70
CA LEU A 8 4.12 2.40 8.80
C LEU A 8 4.58 0.96 8.64
N GLY A 9 5.04 0.61 7.43
CA GLY A 9 5.60 -0.70 7.14
C GLY A 9 5.07 -1.32 5.84
N GLY A 10 5.91 -1.37 4.81
CA GLY A 10 5.63 -1.98 3.50
C GLY A 10 5.77 -3.51 3.43
N GLY A 11 5.61 -4.22 4.54
CA GLY A 11 5.64 -5.69 4.58
C GLY A 11 4.32 -6.32 4.10
N SER A 12 4.22 -7.65 4.14
CA SER A 12 3.03 -8.38 3.66
C SER A 12 1.74 -7.92 4.33
N TRP A 13 1.73 -7.88 5.67
CA TRP A 13 0.54 -7.46 6.42
C TRP A 13 0.23 -5.97 6.27
N GLY A 14 1.25 -5.11 6.38
CA GLY A 14 1.07 -3.67 6.24
C GLY A 14 0.51 -3.28 4.88
N THR A 15 1.04 -3.87 3.81
CA THR A 15 0.54 -3.65 2.45
C THR A 15 -0.90 -4.15 2.28
N THR A 16 -1.23 -5.30 2.85
CA THR A 16 -2.58 -5.86 2.83
C THR A 16 -3.58 -4.93 3.51
N VAL A 17 -3.28 -4.49 4.74
CA VAL A 17 -4.16 -3.59 5.51
C VAL A 17 -4.31 -2.25 4.80
N ALA A 18 -3.22 -1.66 4.30
CA ALA A 18 -3.29 -0.40 3.58
C ALA A 18 -4.15 -0.52 2.31
N SER A 19 -4.05 -1.63 1.58
CA SER A 19 -4.90 -1.92 0.41
C SER A 19 -6.38 -2.06 0.79
N LEU A 20 -6.70 -2.68 1.92
CA LEU A 20 -8.07 -2.78 2.44
C LEU A 20 -8.62 -1.41 2.86
N ILE A 21 -7.83 -0.60 3.57
CA ILE A 21 -8.23 0.76 3.99
C ILE A 21 -8.49 1.65 2.76
N ALA A 22 -7.68 1.52 1.70
CA ALA A 22 -7.85 2.27 0.46
C ALA A 22 -9.21 2.04 -0.24
N ARG A 23 -10.00 1.03 0.17
CA ARG A 23 -11.38 0.82 -0.27
C ARG A 23 -12.37 1.83 0.34
N ASN A 24 -12.03 2.42 1.49
CA ASN A 24 -12.95 3.25 2.26
C ASN A 24 -12.40 4.64 2.60
N ALA A 25 -11.07 4.81 2.66
CA ALA A 25 -10.44 6.07 3.05
C ALA A 25 -9.11 6.32 2.33
N PRO A 26 -8.72 7.60 2.13
CA PRO A 26 -7.37 7.94 1.70
C PRO A 26 -6.33 7.40 2.69
N VAL A 27 -5.33 6.68 2.17
CA VAL A 27 -4.26 6.07 2.96
C VAL A 27 -2.92 6.20 2.27
N ARG A 28 -1.86 6.45 3.05
CA ARG A 28 -0.46 6.34 2.61
C ARG A 28 0.26 5.22 3.36
N ILE A 29 1.08 4.44 2.66
CA ILE A 29 1.93 3.41 3.25
C ILE A 29 3.40 3.80 3.16
N TRP A 30 4.06 3.96 4.31
CA TRP A 30 5.50 4.12 4.32
C TRP A 30 6.18 2.76 4.16
N ALA A 31 7.10 2.67 3.20
CA ALA A 31 7.98 1.53 3.01
C ALA A 31 9.45 1.99 2.99
N ARG A 32 10.32 1.23 3.65
CA ARG A 32 11.76 1.54 3.71
C ARG A 32 12.46 1.44 2.36
N CYS A 33 12.00 0.53 1.49
CA CYS A 33 12.62 0.25 0.20
C CYS A 33 11.97 1.08 -0.89
N GLU A 34 12.78 1.88 -1.60
CA GLU A 34 12.30 2.76 -2.66
C GLU A 34 11.69 1.98 -3.84
N ASP A 35 12.23 0.81 -4.17
CA ASP A 35 11.65 -0.06 -5.21
C ASP A 35 10.23 -0.51 -4.87
N THR A 36 9.99 -0.87 -3.60
CA THR A 36 8.64 -1.19 -3.12
C THR A 36 7.71 0.01 -3.25
N VAL A 37 8.17 1.22 -2.90
CA VAL A 37 7.38 2.46 -3.06
C VAL A 37 7.03 2.70 -4.53
N ARG A 38 8.01 2.58 -5.43
CA ARG A 38 7.81 2.73 -6.88
C ARG A 38 6.82 1.71 -7.42
N GLU A 39 6.97 0.44 -7.04
CA GLU A 39 6.08 -0.64 -7.49
C GLU A 39 4.64 -0.44 -7.02
N ILE A 40 4.44 -0.08 -5.75
CA ILE A 40 3.10 0.20 -5.21
C ILE A 40 2.44 1.36 -5.97
N ASN A 41 3.18 2.45 -6.21
CA ASN A 41 2.63 3.65 -6.84
C ASN A 41 2.38 3.50 -8.35
N LYS A 42 3.24 2.77 -9.07
CA LYS A 42 3.17 2.63 -10.54
C LYS A 42 2.40 1.39 -10.99
N HIS A 43 2.53 0.28 -10.27
CA HIS A 43 2.04 -1.03 -10.70
C HIS A 43 0.95 -1.58 -9.80
N HIS A 44 0.69 -0.93 -8.66
CA HIS A 44 -0.24 -1.40 -7.64
C HIS A 44 0.03 -2.85 -7.26
N ARG A 45 1.31 -3.13 -6.99
CA ARG A 45 1.84 -4.43 -6.54
C ARG A 45 2.91 -4.22 -5.47
N ASN A 46 3.17 -5.27 -4.71
CA ASN A 46 4.33 -5.38 -3.83
C ASN A 46 4.88 -6.80 -3.97
N SER A 47 5.53 -7.09 -5.09
CA SER A 47 5.82 -8.46 -5.50
C SER A 47 6.76 -9.18 -4.53
N LYS A 48 7.56 -8.42 -3.76
CA LYS A 48 8.44 -8.96 -2.72
C LYS A 48 7.66 -9.63 -1.58
N TYR A 49 6.51 -9.08 -1.19
CA TYR A 49 5.75 -9.55 -0.03
C TYR A 49 4.38 -10.14 -0.38
N LEU A 50 3.89 -9.86 -1.59
CA LEU A 50 2.59 -10.26 -2.13
C LEU A 50 2.71 -10.49 -3.66
N PRO A 51 3.43 -11.53 -4.12
CA PRO A 51 3.78 -11.74 -5.53
C PRO A 51 2.57 -11.74 -6.49
N ASP A 52 1.47 -12.38 -6.07
CA ASP A 52 0.30 -12.57 -6.93
C ASP A 52 -0.81 -11.54 -6.69
N ALA A 53 -0.69 -10.72 -5.65
CA ALA A 53 -1.77 -9.81 -5.26
C ALA A 53 -1.76 -8.51 -6.08
N ARG A 54 -2.96 -8.05 -6.45
CA ARG A 54 -3.20 -6.68 -6.92
C ARG A 54 -3.61 -5.81 -5.75
N LEU A 55 -2.93 -4.68 -5.57
CA LEU A 55 -3.25 -3.70 -4.56
C LEU A 55 -4.37 -2.78 -5.07
N ASN A 56 -5.09 -2.17 -4.14
CA ASN A 56 -6.11 -1.19 -4.48
C ASN A 56 -5.46 0.01 -5.21
N PRO A 57 -6.00 0.47 -6.35
CA PRO A 57 -5.40 1.57 -7.12
C PRO A 57 -5.38 2.92 -6.38
N ARG A 58 -6.18 3.07 -5.31
CA ARG A 58 -6.17 4.26 -4.45
C ARG A 58 -5.10 4.22 -3.36
N LEU A 59 -4.43 3.08 -3.14
CA LEU A 59 -3.30 3.01 -2.23
C LEU A 59 -2.12 3.80 -2.81
N LYS A 60 -1.50 4.64 -1.98
CA LYS A 60 -0.26 5.36 -2.31
C LYS A 60 0.82 5.00 -1.29
N ALA A 61 2.03 4.79 -1.77
CA ALA A 61 3.21 4.61 -0.92
C ALA A 61 3.99 5.93 -0.80
#